data_AF-A0A923YRY9-F1
#
_entry.id   AF-A0A923YRY9-F1
#
_cell.length_a   1.000
_cell.length_b   1.000
_cell.length_c   1.000
_cell.angle_alpha   90.00
_cell.angle_beta   90.00
_cell.angle_gamma   90.00
#
_symmetry.space_group_name_H-M   'P 1'
#
loop_
_entity.id
_entity.type
_entity.pdbx_description
1 polymer ?
#
loop_
_entity_poly.entity_id
_entity_poly.type
_entity_poly.pdbx_seq_one_letter_code
_entity_poly.pdbx_strand_id
1 'polypeptide(L)'
;MPEGWIEPPAPPSRAAVFFVPTTTSFASHHWNDSLDERDGRDGRVRGRLFLGLMASPFNRSQIWAPMYRQAVIGVFLSPTPSARAAIDVAYGDVRQAFEAFLAAQPADRPIILAGHNQGALLLLRLLHEHATDRAFAARIVAVYAIGWPVSRSEIERQTGIAPCTGAGQAGCLISYFSFAEPADTRQLDVAMRNFRMVTSRPAAQSYLCTNPLTGGAAPTAPASANRGALVPSSGMTAGRLVGQLVPARCDERGLLMIGKPLDLGGYVLPGNNYTAYDIPLFWANLRADVARREAAWYVDRDHPPQGSRPGVERRAPHD
;
A
#
# COMPACT_ATOMS: atom_id res chain seq x y z
N MET A 1 -6.83 0.52 19.02
CA MET A 1 -5.99 1.72 18.75
C MET A 1 -4.72 1.58 19.56
N PRO A 2 -3.59 2.14 19.11
CA PRO A 2 -2.34 2.14 19.89
C PRO A 2 -2.47 2.87 21.22
N GLU A 3 -1.65 2.49 22.20
CA GLU A 3 -1.55 3.22 23.47
C GLU A 3 -1.02 4.65 23.22
N GLY A 4 -1.61 5.63 23.92
CA GLY A 4 -1.26 7.05 23.79
C GLY A 4 -1.90 7.77 22.60
N TRP A 5 -2.69 7.07 21.77
CA TRP A 5 -3.45 7.73 20.71
C TRP A 5 -4.79 8.27 21.23
N ILE A 6 -5.00 9.58 21.06
CA ILE A 6 -6.29 10.23 21.26
C ILE A 6 -6.85 10.54 19.88
N GLU A 7 -7.94 9.86 19.50
CA GLU A 7 -8.59 10.09 18.21
C GLU A 7 -9.22 11.50 18.20
N PRO A 8 -8.85 12.38 17.25
CA PRO A 8 -9.52 13.67 17.11
C PRO A 8 -10.99 13.46 16.73
N PRO A 9 -11.92 14.27 17.28
CA PRO A 9 -13.32 14.19 16.89
C PRO A 9 -13.47 14.48 15.39
N ALA A 10 -13.92 13.48 14.63
CA ALA A 10 -14.27 13.65 13.23
C ALA A 10 -15.16 12.48 12.78
N PRO A 11 -16.05 12.69 11.78
CA PRO A 11 -16.98 11.66 11.34
C PRO A 11 -16.24 10.42 10.81
N PRO A 12 -16.87 9.23 10.85
CA PRO A 12 -16.33 8.05 10.21
C PRO A 12 -16.10 8.31 8.72
N SER A 13 -15.10 7.64 8.15
CA SER A 13 -14.82 7.70 6.72
C SER A 13 -16.02 7.15 5.94
N ARG A 14 -16.34 7.79 4.83
CA ARG A 14 -17.40 7.36 3.91
C ARG A 14 -16.85 6.36 2.89
N ALA A 15 -15.54 6.39 2.65
CA ALA A 15 -14.86 5.42 1.79
C ALA A 15 -14.83 4.01 2.42
N ALA A 16 -14.86 2.99 1.56
CA ALA A 16 -14.54 1.61 1.94
C ALA A 16 -13.08 1.30 1.59
N VAL A 17 -12.38 0.55 2.43
CA VAL A 17 -10.98 0.17 2.20
C VAL A 17 -10.92 -1.29 1.78
N PHE A 18 -10.26 -1.58 0.65
CA PHE A 18 -9.79 -2.93 0.34
C PHE A 18 -8.29 -3.00 0.66
N PHE A 19 -7.95 -3.73 1.72
CA PHE A 19 -6.59 -3.86 2.23
C PHE A 19 -6.06 -5.27 1.98
N VAL A 20 -5.08 -5.43 1.07
CA VAL A 20 -4.41 -6.70 0.81
C VAL A 20 -3.23 -6.86 1.76
N PRO A 21 -3.28 -7.77 2.76
CA PRO A 21 -2.19 -7.92 3.72
C PRO A 21 -0.92 -8.46 3.08
N THR A 22 0.19 -8.37 3.80
CA THR A 22 1.46 -9.03 3.43
C THR A 22 1.41 -10.54 3.71
N THR A 23 2.40 -11.27 3.21
CA THR A 23 2.64 -12.64 3.64
C THR A 23 3.23 -12.68 5.05
N THR A 24 2.65 -13.55 5.88
CA THR A 24 3.16 -13.88 7.23
C THR A 24 3.62 -15.33 7.31
N SER A 25 3.72 -15.99 6.15
CA SER A 25 4.12 -17.38 6.02
C SER A 25 5.62 -17.52 5.84
N PHE A 26 6.21 -18.34 6.72
CA PHE A 26 7.63 -18.69 6.72
C PHE A 26 7.83 -20.20 6.45
N ALA A 27 6.81 -20.88 5.93
CA ALA A 27 6.91 -22.31 5.68
C ALA A 27 7.99 -22.63 4.64
N SER A 28 8.67 -23.77 4.84
CA SER A 28 9.76 -24.24 3.97
C SER A 28 9.40 -25.48 3.15
N HIS A 29 8.26 -26.12 3.44
CA HIS A 29 7.83 -27.39 2.83
C HIS A 29 6.70 -27.22 1.81
N HIS A 30 6.13 -26.03 1.69
CA HIS A 30 5.04 -25.71 0.75
C HIS A 30 5.19 -24.27 0.24
N TRP A 31 4.59 -24.01 -0.92
CA TRP A 31 4.72 -22.72 -1.62
C TRP A 31 3.70 -21.66 -1.18
N ASN A 32 2.57 -22.09 -0.62
CA ASN A 32 1.51 -21.22 -0.14
C ASN A 32 0.98 -21.69 1.22
N ASP A 33 0.44 -20.77 2.01
CA ASP A 33 -0.33 -21.10 3.21
C ASP A 33 -1.65 -21.79 2.89
N SER A 34 -2.09 -22.64 3.81
CA SER A 34 -3.40 -23.29 3.74
C SER A 34 -4.50 -22.39 4.30
N LEU A 35 -5.65 -22.41 3.64
CA LEU A 35 -6.88 -21.82 4.19
C LEU A 35 -7.56 -22.76 5.22
N ASP A 36 -7.17 -24.05 5.27
CA ASP A 36 -7.76 -25.04 6.17
C ASP A 36 -7.57 -24.66 7.65
N GLU A 37 -8.65 -24.75 8.43
CA GLU A 37 -8.69 -24.36 9.84
C GLU A 37 -7.68 -25.11 10.74
N ARG A 38 -7.29 -26.32 10.38
CA ARG A 38 -6.36 -27.13 11.17
C ARG A 38 -4.92 -26.78 10.82
N ASP A 39 -4.60 -26.78 9.53
CA ASP A 39 -3.22 -26.64 9.04
C ASP A 39 -2.75 -25.18 9.05
N GLY A 40 -3.66 -24.21 8.90
CA GLY A 40 -3.34 -22.79 8.82
C GLY A 40 -3.44 -22.01 10.14
N ARG A 41 -3.64 -22.67 11.30
CA ARG A 41 -3.97 -21.97 12.56
C ARG A 41 -2.94 -20.91 12.94
N ASP A 42 -1.66 -21.27 12.97
CA ASP A 42 -0.59 -20.36 13.40
C ASP A 42 -0.38 -19.23 12.39
N GLY A 43 -0.45 -19.54 11.09
CA GLY A 43 -0.41 -18.56 10.01
C GLY A 43 -1.56 -17.56 10.11
N ARG A 44 -2.78 -18.01 10.43
CA ARG A 44 -3.94 -17.12 10.61
C ARG A 44 -3.84 -16.25 11.85
N VAL A 45 -3.35 -16.78 12.97
CA VAL A 45 -3.15 -15.98 14.20
C VAL A 45 -2.12 -14.88 13.91
N ARG A 46 -0.98 -15.24 13.31
CA ARG A 46 0.05 -14.26 12.93
C ARG A 46 -0.46 -13.25 11.90
N GLY A 47 -1.18 -13.72 10.88
CA GLY A 47 -1.79 -12.90 9.85
C GLY A 47 -2.76 -11.87 10.42
N ARG A 48 -3.59 -12.25 11.41
CA ARG A 48 -4.50 -11.31 12.10
C ARG A 48 -3.74 -10.26 12.91
N LEU A 49 -2.67 -10.65 13.61
CA LEU A 49 -1.83 -9.70 14.37
C LEU A 49 -1.17 -8.68 13.44
N PHE A 50 -0.53 -9.14 12.36
CA PHE A 50 0.08 -8.25 11.37
C PHE A 50 -0.94 -7.38 10.65
N LEU A 51 -2.10 -7.92 10.29
CA LEU A 51 -3.20 -7.15 9.71
C LEU A 51 -3.64 -6.03 10.64
N GLY A 52 -3.79 -6.29 11.94
CA GLY A 52 -4.13 -5.26 12.93
C GLY A 52 -3.10 -4.13 12.96
N LEU A 53 -1.80 -4.46 12.94
CA LEU A 53 -0.73 -3.47 12.93
C LEU A 53 -0.73 -2.62 11.65
N MET A 54 -0.93 -3.24 10.49
CA MET A 54 -0.79 -2.57 9.20
C MET A 54 -2.07 -1.90 8.68
N ALA A 55 -3.24 -2.47 8.95
CA ALA A 55 -4.51 -1.90 8.47
C ALA A 55 -5.09 -0.85 9.43
N SER A 56 -4.61 -0.78 10.68
CA SER A 56 -5.15 0.16 11.68
C SER A 56 -5.07 1.66 11.32
N PRO A 57 -4.10 2.19 10.54
CA PRO A 57 -4.17 3.57 10.05
C PRO A 57 -5.45 3.87 9.25
N PHE A 58 -6.03 2.87 8.60
CA PHE A 58 -7.19 2.96 7.72
C PHE A 58 -8.53 2.73 8.43
N ASN A 59 -8.53 2.45 9.74
CA ASN A 59 -9.71 1.95 10.45
C ASN A 59 -10.80 2.99 10.76
N ARG A 60 -10.68 4.21 10.22
CA ARG A 60 -11.82 5.14 10.16
C ARG A 60 -12.84 4.72 9.11
N SER A 61 -12.42 3.88 8.16
CA SER A 61 -13.21 3.30 7.09
C SER A 61 -13.62 1.86 7.44
N GLN A 62 -14.64 1.35 6.75
CA GLN A 62 -14.91 -0.08 6.73
C GLN A 62 -13.78 -0.79 5.97
N ILE A 63 -13.00 -1.61 6.66
CA ILE A 63 -11.88 -2.36 6.06
C ILE A 63 -12.35 -3.75 5.65
N TRP A 64 -12.12 -4.07 4.38
CA TRP A 64 -12.21 -5.40 3.80
C TRP A 64 -10.79 -5.91 3.57
N ALA A 65 -10.43 -7.01 4.20
CA ALA A 65 -9.11 -7.61 4.05
C ALA A 65 -9.26 -9.12 3.76
N PRO A 66 -8.84 -9.60 2.58
CA PRO A 66 -9.00 -10.99 2.23
C PRO A 66 -8.07 -11.89 3.06
N MET A 67 -8.60 -13.04 3.45
CA MET A 67 -7.78 -14.20 3.78
C MET A 67 -7.51 -14.94 2.47
N TYR A 68 -6.25 -15.13 2.11
CA TYR A 68 -5.86 -15.75 0.86
C TYR A 68 -4.67 -16.68 1.08
N ARG A 69 -4.42 -17.61 0.13
CA ARG A 69 -3.28 -18.53 0.17
C ARG A 69 -1.98 -17.77 -0.08
N GLN A 70 -1.47 -17.12 0.96
CA GLN A 70 -0.26 -16.31 0.91
C GLN A 70 0.91 -17.13 0.38
N ALA A 71 1.62 -16.64 -0.63
CA ALA A 71 2.86 -17.28 -1.04
C ALA A 71 3.91 -17.09 0.07
N VAL A 72 4.68 -18.12 0.39
CA VAL A 72 5.66 -18.09 1.49
C VAL A 72 6.73 -17.03 1.24
N ILE A 73 7.27 -16.40 2.28
CA ILE A 73 8.26 -15.32 2.12
C ILE A 73 9.49 -15.74 1.30
N GLY A 74 9.84 -17.02 1.33
CA GLY A 74 10.93 -17.59 0.55
C GLY A 74 10.80 -17.40 -0.97
N VAL A 75 9.58 -17.19 -1.51
CA VAL A 75 9.38 -16.94 -2.95
C VAL A 75 10.12 -15.69 -3.43
N PHE A 76 10.30 -14.69 -2.56
CA PHE A 76 11.00 -13.46 -2.87
C PHE A 76 12.54 -13.58 -2.81
N LEU A 77 13.04 -14.64 -2.16
CA LEU A 77 14.47 -14.90 -2.00
C LEU A 77 15.00 -15.91 -3.03
N SER A 78 14.16 -16.84 -3.48
CA SER A 78 14.51 -17.88 -4.45
C SER A 78 13.46 -17.95 -5.57
N PRO A 79 13.64 -17.13 -6.61
CA PRO A 79 12.61 -16.96 -7.62
C PRO A 79 12.69 -18.03 -8.71
N THR A 80 11.85 -19.03 -8.58
CA THR A 80 11.69 -20.17 -9.49
C THR A 80 10.36 -20.09 -10.23
N PRO A 81 10.11 -20.93 -11.26
CA PRO A 81 8.77 -21.08 -11.82
C PRO A 81 7.71 -21.40 -10.76
N SER A 82 8.05 -22.24 -9.77
CA SER A 82 7.14 -22.55 -8.64
C SER A 82 6.86 -21.34 -7.75
N ALA A 83 7.87 -20.49 -7.52
CA ALA A 83 7.69 -19.24 -6.79
C ALA A 83 6.70 -18.28 -7.51
N ARG A 84 6.73 -18.24 -8.85
CA ARG A 84 5.75 -17.48 -9.65
C ARG A 84 4.35 -18.10 -9.58
N ALA A 85 4.24 -19.41 -9.75
CA ALA A 85 2.96 -20.12 -9.61
C ALA A 85 2.32 -19.90 -8.23
N ALA A 86 3.13 -19.83 -7.17
CA ALA A 86 2.66 -19.51 -5.83
C ALA A 86 2.02 -18.11 -5.74
N ILE A 87 2.63 -17.11 -6.36
CA ILE A 87 2.08 -15.75 -6.46
C ILE A 87 0.80 -15.74 -7.32
N ASP A 88 0.73 -16.54 -8.39
CA ASP A 88 -0.48 -16.66 -9.21
C ASP A 88 -1.67 -17.27 -8.43
N VAL A 89 -1.41 -18.28 -7.59
CA VAL A 89 -2.42 -18.83 -6.67
C VAL A 89 -2.90 -17.76 -5.69
N ALA A 90 -1.97 -17.05 -5.04
CA ALA A 90 -2.30 -15.96 -4.12
C ALA A 90 -3.11 -14.85 -4.82
N TYR A 91 -2.75 -14.52 -6.06
CA TYR A 91 -3.44 -13.54 -6.89
C TYR A 91 -4.88 -13.95 -7.20
N GLY A 92 -5.11 -15.22 -7.58
CA GLY A 92 -6.44 -15.73 -7.88
C GLY A 92 -7.42 -15.57 -6.71
N ASP A 93 -6.95 -15.79 -5.48
CA ASP A 93 -7.75 -15.58 -4.27
C ASP A 93 -8.04 -14.09 -4.01
N VAL A 94 -7.02 -13.23 -4.15
CA VAL A 94 -7.17 -11.78 -3.95
C VAL A 94 -8.09 -11.16 -5.00
N ARG A 95 -8.04 -11.60 -6.26
CA ARG A 95 -8.94 -11.15 -7.33
C ARG A 95 -10.40 -11.51 -7.03
N GLN A 96 -10.67 -12.76 -6.63
CA GLN A 96 -12.02 -13.18 -6.24
C GLN A 96 -12.55 -12.36 -5.05
N ALA A 97 -11.71 -12.10 -4.05
CA ALA A 97 -12.13 -11.28 -2.92
C ALA A 97 -12.34 -9.80 -3.29
N PHE A 98 -11.58 -9.29 -4.26
CA PHE A 98 -11.75 -7.93 -4.76
C PHE A 98 -13.07 -7.77 -5.52
N GLU A 99 -13.45 -8.75 -6.34
CA GLU A 99 -14.75 -8.80 -7.01
C GLU A 99 -15.90 -8.80 -5.99
N ALA A 100 -15.79 -9.62 -4.94
CA ALA A 100 -16.75 -9.63 -3.83
C ALA A 100 -16.80 -8.27 -3.09
N PHE A 101 -15.65 -7.63 -2.87
CA PHE A 101 -15.58 -6.29 -2.28
C PHE A 101 -16.33 -5.26 -3.13
N LEU A 102 -16.07 -5.22 -4.44
CA LEU A 102 -16.72 -4.28 -5.37
C LEU A 102 -18.23 -4.51 -5.42
N ALA A 103 -18.67 -5.78 -5.46
CA ALA A 103 -20.09 -6.13 -5.46
C ALA A 103 -20.81 -5.74 -4.15
N ALA A 104 -20.09 -5.75 -3.02
CA ALA A 104 -20.63 -5.35 -1.72
C ALA A 104 -20.69 -3.83 -1.51
N GLN A 105 -20.10 -3.02 -2.40
CA GLN A 105 -20.12 -1.56 -2.29
C GLN A 105 -21.17 -0.96 -3.25
N PRO A 106 -21.94 0.06 -2.81
CA PRO A 106 -22.69 0.91 -3.74
C PRO A 106 -21.78 1.45 -4.85
N ALA A 107 -22.31 1.58 -6.07
CA ALA A 107 -21.53 1.95 -7.26
C ALA A 107 -20.86 3.34 -7.15
N ASP A 108 -21.45 4.24 -6.36
CA ASP A 108 -20.97 5.59 -6.10
C ASP A 108 -20.09 5.70 -4.83
N ARG A 109 -19.99 4.63 -4.04
CA ARG A 109 -19.19 4.64 -2.81
C ARG A 109 -17.71 4.77 -3.17
N PRO A 110 -16.99 5.77 -2.60
CA PRO A 110 -15.55 5.90 -2.79
C PRO A 110 -14.81 4.71 -2.16
N ILE A 111 -13.68 4.37 -2.77
CA ILE A 111 -12.83 3.27 -2.33
C ILE A 111 -11.39 3.73 -2.13
N ILE A 112 -10.76 3.17 -1.11
CA ILE A 112 -9.32 3.26 -0.88
C ILE A 112 -8.76 1.87 -1.10
N LEU A 113 -7.69 1.78 -1.88
CA LEU A 113 -7.02 0.52 -2.16
C LEU A 113 -5.66 0.54 -1.48
N ALA A 114 -5.38 -0.46 -0.67
CA ALA A 114 -4.13 -0.54 0.07
C ALA A 114 -3.56 -1.96 0.02
N GLY A 115 -2.25 -2.07 -0.10
CA GLY A 115 -1.53 -3.33 -0.08
C GLY A 115 -0.15 -3.13 0.53
N HIS A 116 0.35 -4.15 1.22
CA HIS A 116 1.71 -4.13 1.76
C HIS A 116 2.54 -5.30 1.24
N ASN A 117 3.74 -5.02 0.73
CA ASN A 117 4.71 -5.98 0.22
C ASN A 117 4.09 -6.96 -0.79
N GLN A 118 3.89 -8.24 -0.45
CA GLN A 118 3.17 -9.17 -1.33
C GLN A 118 1.78 -8.64 -1.70
N GLY A 119 1.05 -8.07 -0.74
CA GLY A 119 -0.27 -7.47 -1.00
C GLY A 119 -0.20 -6.26 -1.94
N ALA A 120 0.87 -5.48 -1.90
CA ALA A 120 1.09 -4.40 -2.86
C ALA A 120 1.36 -4.93 -4.28
N LEU A 121 2.18 -5.97 -4.44
CA LEU A 121 2.38 -6.65 -5.72
C LEU A 121 1.04 -7.15 -6.31
N LEU A 122 0.22 -7.83 -5.50
CA LEU A 122 -1.06 -8.37 -5.94
C LEU A 122 -2.06 -7.24 -6.26
N LEU A 123 -2.09 -6.17 -5.47
CA LEU A 123 -2.93 -4.99 -5.72
C LEU A 123 -2.54 -4.28 -7.02
N LEU A 124 -1.25 -4.11 -7.30
CA LEU A 124 -0.81 -3.47 -8.54
C LEU A 124 -1.19 -4.30 -9.78
N ARG A 125 -1.20 -5.63 -9.67
CA ARG A 125 -1.72 -6.51 -10.72
C ARG A 125 -3.23 -6.33 -10.92
N LEU A 126 -4.03 -6.21 -9.84
CA LEU A 126 -5.45 -5.87 -9.96
C LEU A 126 -5.69 -4.55 -10.69
N LEU A 127 -4.92 -3.51 -10.31
CA LEU A 127 -5.02 -2.20 -10.93
C LEU A 127 -4.64 -2.23 -12.42
N HIS A 128 -3.67 -3.06 -12.80
CA HIS A 128 -3.31 -3.26 -14.19
C HIS A 128 -4.47 -3.83 -15.02
N GLU A 129 -5.21 -4.80 -14.48
CA GLU A 129 -6.38 -5.37 -15.14
C GLU A 129 -7.53 -4.35 -15.30
N HIS A 130 -7.56 -3.30 -14.48
CA HIS A 130 -8.57 -2.24 -14.51
C HIS A 130 -8.05 -0.92 -15.11
N ALA A 131 -6.88 -0.91 -15.75
CA ALA A 131 -6.18 0.32 -16.14
C ALA A 131 -6.97 1.23 -17.11
N THR A 132 -7.90 0.65 -17.87
CA THR A 132 -8.75 1.38 -18.83
C THR A 132 -10.15 1.70 -18.29
N ASP A 133 -10.51 1.23 -17.10
CA ASP A 133 -11.83 1.46 -16.50
C ASP A 133 -11.86 2.81 -15.77
N ARG A 134 -12.35 3.83 -16.48
CA ARG A 134 -12.49 5.19 -15.94
C ARG A 134 -13.54 5.30 -14.84
N ALA A 135 -14.59 4.47 -14.88
CA ALA A 135 -15.64 4.50 -13.87
C ALA A 135 -15.12 3.94 -12.55
N PHE A 136 -14.35 2.85 -12.62
CA PHE A 136 -13.60 2.34 -11.49
C PHE A 136 -12.59 3.36 -10.95
N ALA A 137 -11.74 3.94 -11.82
CA ALA A 137 -10.74 4.93 -11.41
C ALA A 137 -11.37 6.15 -10.72
N ALA A 138 -12.54 6.60 -11.17
CA ALA A 138 -13.25 7.74 -10.58
C ALA A 138 -13.75 7.50 -9.14
N ARG A 139 -13.82 6.24 -8.68
CA ARG A 139 -14.18 5.87 -7.30
C ARG A 139 -12.97 5.88 -6.37
N ILE A 140 -11.76 5.88 -6.89
CA ILE A 140 -10.54 5.73 -6.10
C ILE A 140 -10.20 7.06 -5.42
N VAL A 141 -10.18 7.04 -4.10
CA VAL A 141 -9.69 8.16 -3.27
C VAL A 141 -8.16 8.21 -3.30
N ALA A 142 -7.52 7.06 -3.12
CA ALA A 142 -6.07 6.89 -3.17
C ALA A 142 -5.71 5.40 -3.27
N VAL A 143 -4.54 5.13 -3.84
CA VAL A 143 -3.90 3.80 -3.83
C VAL A 143 -2.66 3.84 -2.97
N TYR A 144 -2.54 2.92 -2.00
CA TYR A 144 -1.36 2.74 -1.16
C TYR A 144 -0.70 1.39 -1.47
N ALA A 145 0.24 1.38 -2.42
CA ALA A 145 1.03 0.20 -2.77
C ALA A 145 2.38 0.25 -2.02
N ILE A 146 2.38 -0.09 -0.74
CA ILE A 146 3.51 0.12 0.18
C ILE A 146 4.36 -1.14 0.28
N GLY A 147 5.67 -1.01 0.48
CA GLY A 147 6.58 -2.13 0.73
C GLY A 147 6.88 -2.99 -0.49
N TRP A 148 6.55 -2.49 -1.68
CA TRP A 148 6.90 -3.12 -2.94
C TRP A 148 7.60 -2.13 -3.88
N PRO A 149 8.69 -2.52 -4.54
CA PRO A 149 9.33 -1.72 -5.58
C PRO A 149 8.40 -1.46 -6.77
N VAL A 150 8.19 -0.19 -7.08
CA VAL A 150 7.34 0.27 -8.19
C VAL A 150 8.16 1.09 -9.17
N SER A 151 8.02 0.83 -10.47
CA SER A 151 8.71 1.58 -11.52
C SER A 151 8.08 2.97 -11.69
N ARG A 152 8.84 4.04 -11.45
CA ARG A 152 8.33 5.42 -11.53
C ARG A 152 7.82 5.77 -12.94
N SER A 153 8.50 5.31 -13.99
CA SER A 153 8.21 5.67 -15.38
C SER A 153 7.16 4.80 -16.05
N GLU A 154 6.72 3.72 -15.39
CA GLU A 154 5.81 2.74 -16.01
C GLU A 154 4.47 2.63 -15.28
N ILE A 155 4.43 2.98 -13.99
CA ILE A 155 3.28 2.68 -13.14
C ILE A 155 1.97 3.31 -13.62
N GLU A 156 2.00 4.56 -14.08
CA GLU A 156 0.81 5.24 -14.59
C GLU A 156 0.27 4.55 -15.85
N ARG A 157 1.15 4.25 -16.81
CA ARG A 157 0.76 3.50 -18.01
C ARG A 157 0.24 2.10 -17.68
N GLN A 158 0.79 1.46 -16.65
CA GLN A 158 0.39 0.13 -16.25
C GLN A 158 -0.95 0.11 -15.53
N THR A 159 -1.25 1.08 -14.68
CA THR A 159 -2.41 1.04 -13.77
C THR A 159 -3.51 2.03 -14.14
N GLY A 160 -3.25 2.97 -15.04
CA GLY A 160 -4.12 4.11 -15.31
C GLY A 160 -4.13 5.15 -14.18
N ILE A 161 -3.29 5.00 -13.15
CA ILE A 161 -3.27 5.85 -11.95
C ILE A 161 -1.93 6.55 -11.84
N ALA A 162 -1.96 7.88 -11.87
CA ALA A 162 -0.77 8.70 -11.73
C ALA A 162 -0.19 8.64 -10.29
N PRO A 163 1.15 8.67 -10.13
CA PRO A 163 1.76 8.86 -8.82
C PRO A 163 1.33 10.17 -8.15
N CYS A 164 1.24 10.17 -6.83
CA CYS A 164 0.95 11.38 -6.08
C CYS A 164 2.14 12.35 -6.10
N THR A 165 1.87 13.62 -6.41
CA THR A 165 2.83 14.74 -6.40
C THR A 165 2.58 15.72 -5.24
N GLY A 166 1.48 15.56 -4.51
CA GLY A 166 1.12 16.44 -3.41
C GLY A 166 0.33 15.76 -2.29
N ALA A 167 0.41 16.35 -1.10
CA ALA A 167 -0.22 15.85 0.11
C ALA A 167 -1.75 15.79 0.00
N GLY A 168 -2.36 16.76 -0.69
CA GLY A 168 -3.82 16.87 -0.85
C GLY A 168 -4.35 16.33 -2.18
N GLN A 169 -3.55 15.58 -2.95
CA GLN A 169 -4.01 15.04 -4.23
C GLN A 169 -4.85 13.77 -4.01
N ALA A 170 -6.06 13.72 -4.54
CA ALA A 170 -6.87 12.50 -4.59
C ALA A 170 -6.64 11.72 -5.91
N GLY A 171 -7.13 10.48 -5.97
CA GLY A 171 -7.11 9.67 -7.19
C GLY A 171 -5.72 9.27 -7.66
N CYS A 172 -4.72 9.26 -6.78
CA CYS A 172 -3.33 9.01 -7.12
C CYS A 172 -2.72 7.84 -6.32
N LEU A 173 -1.56 7.38 -6.78
CA LEU A 173 -0.83 6.24 -6.22
C LEU A 173 0.34 6.67 -5.34
N ILE A 174 0.38 6.11 -4.13
CA ILE A 174 1.44 6.22 -3.14
C ILE A 174 2.21 4.90 -3.10
N SER A 175 3.53 4.98 -3.19
CA SER A 175 4.42 3.84 -2.99
C SER A 175 5.71 4.27 -2.31
N TYR A 176 6.19 3.45 -1.39
CA TYR A 176 7.49 3.57 -0.76
C TYR A 176 7.85 2.23 -0.11
N PHE A 177 9.14 1.99 0.07
CA PHE A 177 9.67 0.86 0.83
C PHE A 177 10.99 1.30 1.47
N SER A 178 11.16 0.97 2.75
CA SER A 178 12.12 1.67 3.60
C SER A 178 13.44 0.94 3.84
N PHE A 179 14.51 1.72 3.92
CA PHE A 179 15.84 1.30 4.31
C PHE A 179 16.47 2.27 5.31
N ALA A 180 17.26 1.75 6.25
CA ALA A 180 18.21 2.56 7.01
C ALA A 180 19.57 2.64 6.28
N GLU A 181 20.42 3.55 6.73
CA GLU A 181 21.71 3.85 6.12
C GLU A 181 22.85 3.04 6.79
N PRO A 182 23.72 2.35 6.02
CA PRO A 182 23.70 2.16 4.57
C PRO A 182 22.70 1.09 4.11
N ALA A 183 22.05 1.30 2.96
CA ALA A 183 21.11 0.34 2.37
C ALA A 183 21.82 -0.69 1.49
N ASP A 184 21.55 -1.98 1.70
CA ASP A 184 21.94 -3.07 0.78
C ASP A 184 20.68 -3.63 0.09
N THR A 185 20.61 -3.41 -1.22
CA THR A 185 19.42 -3.70 -2.05
C THR A 185 19.53 -5.02 -2.83
N ARG A 186 20.57 -5.84 -2.60
CA ARG A 186 20.78 -7.07 -3.38
C ARG A 186 19.58 -8.03 -3.37
N GLN A 187 18.90 -8.18 -2.23
CA GLN A 187 17.70 -9.02 -2.13
C GLN A 187 16.51 -8.43 -2.91
N LEU A 188 16.37 -7.11 -2.91
CA LEU A 188 15.35 -6.41 -3.70
C LEU A 188 15.55 -6.66 -5.20
N ASP A 189 16.79 -6.60 -5.67
CA ASP A 189 17.13 -6.85 -7.08
C ASP A 189 16.74 -8.28 -7.52
N VAL A 190 16.87 -9.26 -6.63
CA VAL A 190 16.45 -10.65 -6.90
C VAL A 190 14.95 -10.74 -7.09
N ALA A 191 14.17 -10.15 -6.17
CA ALA A 191 12.71 -10.11 -6.27
C ALA A 191 12.25 -9.39 -7.56
N MET A 192 12.88 -8.25 -7.87
CA MET A 192 12.54 -7.44 -9.04
C MET A 192 12.88 -8.06 -10.37
N ARG A 193 13.83 -8.98 -10.45
CA ARG A 193 14.08 -9.72 -11.70
C ARG A 193 12.96 -10.70 -12.03
N ASN A 194 12.15 -11.11 -11.06
CA ASN A 194 11.29 -12.27 -11.20
C ASN A 194 9.80 -12.01 -11.04
N PHE A 195 9.42 -10.98 -10.27
CA PHE A 195 8.02 -10.60 -10.07
C PHE A 195 7.69 -9.28 -10.77
N ARG A 196 8.14 -9.14 -12.03
CA ARG A 196 7.82 -7.97 -12.85
C ARG A 196 6.38 -8.05 -13.33
N MET A 197 5.65 -6.95 -13.21
CA MET A 197 4.32 -6.82 -13.81
C MET A 197 4.37 -6.80 -15.34
N VAL A 198 5.49 -6.37 -15.93
CA VAL A 198 5.71 -6.34 -17.38
C VAL A 198 7.02 -7.00 -17.78
N THR A 199 7.04 -7.56 -18.98
CA THR A 199 8.19 -8.25 -19.57
C THR A 199 9.28 -7.31 -20.10
N SER A 200 9.02 -6.00 -20.18
CA SER A 200 9.99 -5.00 -20.63
C SER A 200 11.13 -4.79 -19.64
N ARG A 201 12.34 -4.56 -20.16
CA ARG A 201 13.50 -4.17 -19.35
C ARG A 201 13.35 -2.69 -18.94
N PRO A 202 13.38 -2.34 -17.64
CA PRO A 202 13.49 -0.94 -17.26
C PRO A 202 14.80 -0.36 -17.78
N ALA A 203 14.71 0.75 -18.50
CA ALA A 203 15.85 1.63 -18.69
C ALA A 203 16.07 2.36 -17.36
N ALA A 204 17.13 1.99 -16.62
CA ALA A 204 17.55 2.53 -15.32
C ALA A 204 16.49 2.46 -14.19
N GLN A 205 16.77 1.69 -13.12
CA GLN A 205 15.84 1.50 -12.00
C GLN A 205 15.72 2.79 -11.16
N SER A 206 14.73 3.63 -11.48
CA SER A 206 14.23 4.68 -10.58
C SER A 206 12.89 4.21 -10.00
N TYR A 207 12.90 3.86 -8.72
CA TYR A 207 11.69 3.46 -8.02
C TYR A 207 10.81 4.69 -7.70
N LEU A 208 9.49 4.48 -7.68
CA LEU A 208 8.56 5.44 -7.13
C LEU A 208 8.74 5.50 -5.61
N CYS A 209 8.99 6.70 -5.11
CA CYS A 209 9.03 6.99 -3.69
C CYS A 209 8.17 8.21 -3.40
N THR A 210 7.10 7.99 -2.64
CA THR A 210 6.26 9.02 -2.05
C THR A 210 6.65 9.15 -0.59
N ASN A 211 7.21 10.29 -0.20
CA ASN A 211 7.61 10.50 1.19
C ASN A 211 6.37 10.53 2.11
N PRO A 212 6.22 9.57 3.05
CA PRO A 212 5.02 9.44 3.88
C PRO A 212 4.88 10.55 4.91
N LEU A 213 5.96 11.27 5.25
CA LEU A 213 5.90 12.40 6.18
C LEU A 213 5.33 13.67 5.52
N THR A 214 5.44 13.79 4.19
CA THR A 214 4.99 14.96 3.41
C THR A 214 3.79 14.66 2.52
N GLY A 215 3.32 13.40 2.48
CA GLY A 215 2.30 12.96 1.53
C GLY A 215 2.73 13.10 0.07
N GLY A 216 4.04 13.12 -0.20
CA GLY A 216 4.62 13.32 -1.53
C GLY A 216 4.93 14.76 -1.93
N ALA A 217 4.57 15.76 -1.12
CA ALA A 217 4.79 17.18 -1.45
C ALA A 217 6.28 17.60 -1.46
N ALA A 218 7.14 16.84 -0.79
CA ALA A 218 8.59 17.03 -0.82
C ALA A 218 9.32 15.69 -0.63
N PRO A 219 10.50 15.50 -1.24
CA PRO A 219 11.24 14.24 -1.15
C PRO A 219 11.83 13.98 0.23
N THR A 220 12.03 15.02 1.05
CA THR A 220 12.69 14.93 2.36
C THR A 220 11.84 15.58 3.45
N ALA A 221 11.86 15.00 4.65
CA ALA A 221 11.32 15.59 5.86
C ALA A 221 12.13 15.17 7.10
N PRO A 222 12.31 16.08 8.08
CA PRO A 222 12.99 15.78 9.33
C PRO A 222 12.15 14.84 10.21
N ALA A 223 12.79 14.23 11.20
CA ALA A 223 12.10 13.37 12.16
C ALA A 223 10.96 14.10 12.88
N SER A 224 11.09 15.41 13.15
CA SER A 224 10.01 16.21 13.75
C SER A 224 8.69 16.21 12.97
N ALA A 225 8.70 15.84 11.69
CA ALA A 225 7.48 15.65 10.88
C ALA A 225 6.81 14.28 11.08
N ASN A 226 7.47 13.33 11.74
CA ASN A 226 6.89 12.04 12.13
C ASN A 226 5.96 12.24 13.33
N ARG A 227 4.66 12.14 13.06
CA ARG A 227 3.58 12.39 14.04
C ARG A 227 3.37 11.21 14.99
N GLY A 228 3.96 10.05 14.70
CA GLY A 228 3.79 8.85 15.49
C GLY A 228 4.07 7.59 14.68
N ALA A 229 5.20 6.95 14.97
CA ALA A 229 5.49 5.59 14.58
C ALA A 229 4.85 4.61 15.58
N LEU A 230 4.18 3.57 15.08
CA LEU A 230 3.67 2.48 15.89
C LEU A 230 4.80 1.49 16.17
N VAL A 231 5.34 1.52 17.39
CA VAL A 231 6.34 0.55 17.83
C VAL A 231 5.62 -0.61 18.51
N PRO A 232 5.66 -1.83 17.93
CA PRO A 232 4.99 -2.98 18.52
C PRO A 232 5.69 -3.41 19.82
N SER A 233 4.90 -3.89 20.78
CA SER A 233 5.40 -4.65 21.93
C SER A 233 6.06 -5.96 21.48
N SER A 234 6.88 -6.57 22.35
CA SER A 234 7.60 -7.83 22.05
C SER A 234 6.71 -8.99 21.60
N GLY A 235 5.42 -9.00 22.03
CA GLY A 235 4.43 -9.99 21.60
C GLY A 235 3.54 -9.56 20.41
N MET A 236 3.75 -8.37 19.84
CA MET A 236 2.95 -7.79 18.75
C MET A 236 1.44 -7.65 19.04
N THR A 237 1.02 -7.82 20.29
CA THR A 237 -0.39 -7.71 20.72
C THR A 237 -0.80 -6.28 21.05
N ALA A 238 0.17 -5.45 21.41
CA ALA A 238 0.00 -4.02 21.64
C ALA A 238 1.11 -3.22 20.94
N GLY A 239 0.95 -1.90 20.85
CA GLY A 239 1.99 -1.01 20.36
C GLY A 239 1.81 0.40 20.90
N ARG A 240 2.92 1.12 21.04
CA ARG A 240 2.97 2.50 21.52
C ARG A 240 3.31 3.43 20.38
N LEU A 241 2.65 4.59 20.32
CA LEU A 241 3.04 5.63 19.37
C LEU A 241 4.25 6.41 19.87
N VAL A 242 5.25 6.54 19.00
CA VAL A 242 6.48 7.30 19.25
C VAL A 242 6.58 8.39 18.20
N GLY A 243 6.35 9.63 18.60
CA GLY A 243 6.58 10.79 17.74
C GLY A 243 8.07 10.98 17.46
N GLN A 244 8.37 11.60 16.32
CA GLN A 244 9.72 12.01 15.94
C GLN A 244 10.76 10.88 15.86
N LEU A 245 10.30 9.64 15.62
CA LEU A 245 11.18 8.46 15.66
C LEU A 245 12.16 8.41 14.48
N VAL A 246 11.66 8.65 13.26
CA VAL A 246 12.49 8.58 12.04
C VAL A 246 12.24 9.77 11.11
N PRO A 247 13.28 10.33 10.46
CA PRO A 247 13.11 11.16 9.27
C PRO A 247 12.66 10.31 8.08
N ALA A 248 12.44 10.96 6.95
CA ALA A 248 12.15 10.28 5.69
C ALA A 248 12.79 11.06 4.53
N ARG A 249 13.54 10.36 3.67
CA ARG A 249 14.15 10.93 2.46
C ARG A 249 14.06 9.94 1.30
N CYS A 250 13.37 10.31 0.24
CA CYS A 250 13.46 9.60 -1.03
C CYS A 250 14.83 9.86 -1.66
N ASP A 251 15.67 8.84 -1.82
CA ASP A 251 16.96 8.96 -2.51
C ASP A 251 16.80 8.97 -4.04
N GLU A 252 17.91 9.15 -4.76
CA GLU A 252 17.94 9.21 -6.24
C GLU A 252 17.48 7.91 -6.91
N ARG A 253 17.66 6.77 -6.22
CA ARG A 253 17.19 5.46 -6.69
C ARG A 253 15.70 5.27 -6.40
N GLY A 254 15.09 6.12 -5.57
CA GLY A 254 13.71 5.98 -5.12
C GLY A 254 13.55 5.05 -3.91
N LEU A 255 14.61 4.84 -3.13
CA LEU A 255 14.50 4.18 -1.82
C LEU A 255 14.03 5.19 -0.77
N LEU A 256 13.17 4.76 0.15
CA LEU A 256 12.83 5.59 1.30
C LEU A 256 13.85 5.40 2.42
N MET A 257 14.72 6.38 2.59
CA MET A 257 15.75 6.38 3.63
C MET A 257 15.20 6.91 4.95
N ILE A 258 15.37 6.13 6.03
CA ILE A 258 14.88 6.46 7.38
C ILE A 258 15.97 6.97 8.34
N GLY A 259 17.16 7.25 7.82
CA GLY A 259 18.31 7.65 8.64
C GLY A 259 19.11 6.46 9.17
N LYS A 260 19.60 6.59 10.40
CA LYS A 260 20.39 5.54 11.08
C LYS A 260 19.52 4.31 11.40
N PRO A 261 20.11 3.11 11.46
CA PRO A 261 19.40 1.90 11.89
C PRO A 261 18.74 2.06 13.27
N LEU A 262 17.55 1.50 13.43
CA LEU A 262 16.79 1.43 14.67
C LEU A 262 16.60 -0.03 15.07
N ASP A 263 16.73 -0.32 16.35
CA ASP A 263 16.30 -1.62 16.88
C ASP A 263 14.78 -1.61 17.07
N LEU A 264 14.07 -2.24 16.13
CA LEU A 264 12.62 -2.44 16.17
C LEU A 264 12.24 -3.91 16.35
N GLY A 265 13.22 -4.76 16.69
CA GLY A 265 13.06 -6.20 16.85
C GLY A 265 13.25 -7.01 15.56
N GLY A 266 12.77 -8.26 15.59
CA GLY A 266 13.20 -9.34 14.71
C GLY A 266 12.70 -9.32 13.25
N TYR A 267 11.99 -8.29 12.80
CA TYR A 267 11.49 -8.21 11.42
C TYR A 267 12.27 -7.23 10.54
N VAL A 268 13.38 -6.67 11.04
CA VAL A 268 14.32 -5.92 10.19
C VAL A 268 15.02 -6.93 9.29
N LEU A 269 14.83 -6.80 7.98
CA LEU A 269 15.39 -7.72 6.99
C LEU A 269 16.87 -7.40 6.74
N PRO A 270 17.67 -8.39 6.27
CA PRO A 270 19.07 -8.17 5.96
C PRO A 270 19.29 -6.97 5.03
N GLY A 271 20.39 -6.24 5.26
CA GLY A 271 20.75 -5.08 4.44
C GLY A 271 20.10 -3.77 4.86
N ASN A 272 19.75 -3.64 6.15
CA ASN A 272 19.03 -2.49 6.70
C ASN A 272 17.67 -2.26 6.02
N ASN A 273 16.96 -3.33 5.70
CA ASN A 273 15.67 -3.27 5.03
C ASN A 273 14.53 -3.27 6.08
N TYR A 274 13.78 -2.18 6.12
CA TYR A 274 12.70 -1.93 7.08
C TYR A 274 11.31 -2.15 6.47
N THR A 275 11.22 -2.84 5.33
CA THR A 275 9.95 -3.06 4.60
C THR A 275 8.84 -3.61 5.51
N ALA A 276 9.14 -4.51 6.45
CA ALA A 276 8.16 -5.04 7.41
C ALA A 276 7.54 -3.96 8.34
N TYR A 277 8.21 -2.82 8.49
CA TYR A 277 7.80 -1.68 9.32
C TYR A 277 7.36 -0.47 8.51
N ASP A 278 7.22 -0.55 7.18
CA ASP A 278 6.86 0.60 6.33
C ASP A 278 5.61 1.32 6.82
N ILE A 279 4.52 0.59 7.08
CA ILE A 279 3.29 1.20 7.61
C ILE A 279 3.46 1.62 9.08
N PRO A 280 3.96 0.74 10.00
CA PRO A 280 4.17 1.12 11.40
C PRO A 280 5.01 2.39 11.60
N LEU A 281 6.13 2.56 10.89
CA LEU A 281 7.04 3.71 11.04
C LEU A 281 6.37 5.07 10.78
N PHE A 282 5.30 5.08 9.99
CA PHE A 282 4.58 6.29 9.57
C PHE A 282 3.10 6.26 9.93
N TRP A 283 2.70 5.44 10.91
CA TRP A 283 1.30 5.13 11.25
C TRP A 283 0.40 6.38 11.35
N ALA A 284 0.81 7.37 12.15
CA ALA A 284 0.00 8.57 12.39
C ALA A 284 -0.02 9.50 11.16
N ASN A 285 1.08 9.56 10.41
CA ASN A 285 1.15 10.31 9.16
C ASN A 285 0.25 9.69 8.09
N LEU A 286 0.25 8.36 7.96
CA LEU A 286 -0.58 7.63 7.02
C LEU A 286 -2.07 7.79 7.33
N ARG A 287 -2.46 7.67 8.61
CA ARG A 287 -3.84 7.94 9.04
C ARG A 287 -4.31 9.35 8.65
N ALA A 288 -3.45 10.35 8.87
CA ALA A 288 -3.75 11.73 8.50
C ALA A 288 -3.76 11.96 6.98
N ASP A 289 -2.93 11.22 6.22
CA ASP A 289 -2.89 11.25 4.75
C ASP A 289 -4.18 10.71 4.15
N VAL A 290 -4.67 9.56 4.64
CA VAL A 290 -5.95 8.96 4.21
C VAL A 290 -7.10 9.94 4.38
N ALA A 291 -7.24 10.52 5.57
CA ALA A 291 -8.31 11.49 5.85
C ALA A 291 -8.23 12.72 4.94
N ARG A 292 -7.01 13.23 4.70
CA ARG A 292 -6.79 14.42 3.86
C ARG A 292 -7.11 14.15 2.39
N ARG A 293 -6.76 12.97 1.86
CA ARG A 293 -7.07 12.60 0.47
C ARG A 293 -8.56 12.30 0.26
N GLU A 294 -9.21 11.69 1.25
CA GLU A 294 -10.67 11.53 1.21
C GLU A 294 -11.38 12.88 1.17
N ALA A 295 -10.97 13.83 2.02
CA ALA A 295 -11.51 15.18 1.98
C ALA A 295 -11.30 15.87 0.63
N ALA A 296 -10.09 15.76 0.05
CA ALA A 296 -9.80 16.30 -1.28
C ALA A 296 -10.65 15.65 -2.38
N TRP A 297 -10.86 14.34 -2.32
CA TRP A 297 -11.70 13.62 -3.29
C TRP A 297 -13.14 14.15 -3.32
N TYR A 298 -13.71 14.50 -2.16
CA TYR A 298 -15.03 15.12 -2.11
C TYR A 298 -15.04 16.54 -2.68
N VAL A 299 -14.02 17.35 -2.36
CA VAL A 299 -13.89 18.70 -2.91
C VAL A 299 -13.82 18.68 -4.45
N ASP A 300 -13.01 17.79 -5.02
CA ASP A 300 -12.83 17.66 -6.47
C ASP A 300 -14.13 17.25 -7.19
N ARG A 301 -15.03 16.55 -6.50
CA ARG A 301 -16.33 16.11 -7.05
C ARG A 301 -17.44 17.14 -6.88
N ASP A 302 -17.45 17.86 -5.76
CA ASP A 302 -18.41 18.92 -5.50
C ASP A 302 -18.09 20.17 -6.34
N HIS A 303 -16.80 20.38 -6.65
CA HIS A 303 -16.30 21.53 -7.41
C HIS A 303 -15.30 21.09 -8.50
N PRO A 304 -15.76 20.39 -9.56
CA PRO A 304 -14.88 19.94 -10.62
C PRO A 304 -14.22 21.14 -11.31
N PRO A 305 -12.90 21.08 -11.62
CA PRO A 305 -12.19 22.20 -12.24
C PRO A 305 -12.88 22.66 -13.53
N GLN A 306 -13.02 23.97 -13.69
CA GLN A 306 -13.72 24.61 -14.81
C GLN A 306 -13.11 24.13 -16.14
N GLY A 307 -13.88 23.34 -16.90
CA GLY A 307 -13.44 22.72 -18.17
C GLY A 307 -13.85 21.25 -18.33
N SER A 308 -14.36 20.60 -17.28
CA SER A 308 -14.71 19.17 -17.26
C SER A 308 -16.21 18.86 -17.31
N ARG A 309 -17.08 19.87 -17.44
CA ARG A 309 -18.52 19.64 -17.67
C ARG A 309 -18.71 19.09 -19.10
N PRO A 310 -19.35 17.92 -19.29
CA PRO A 310 -19.77 17.50 -20.62
C PRO A 310 -20.68 18.60 -21.19
N GLY A 311 -20.37 19.03 -22.41
CA GLY A 311 -21.08 20.13 -23.06
C GLY A 311 -22.57 19.88 -23.05
N VAL A 312 -23.33 20.84 -22.53
CA VAL A 312 -24.77 20.91 -22.75
C VAL A 312 -24.97 20.97 -24.26
N GLU A 313 -25.50 19.88 -24.83
CA GLU A 313 -25.97 19.86 -26.22
C GLU A 313 -26.92 21.04 -26.41
N ARG A 314 -26.46 22.04 -27.17
CA ARG A 314 -27.35 23.09 -27.66
C ARG A 314 -28.29 22.40 -28.64
N ARG A 315 -29.55 22.21 -28.26
CA ARG A 315 -30.61 21.89 -29.20
C ARG A 315 -30.62 22.97 -30.29
N ALA A 316 -30.42 22.55 -31.53
CA ALA A 316 -30.65 23.41 -32.68
C ALA A 316 -32.13 23.81 -32.74
N PRO A 317 -32.46 25.07 -33.07
CA PRO A 317 -33.83 25.44 -33.35
C PRO A 317 -34.27 24.75 -34.64
N HIS A 318 -35.44 24.11 -34.60
CA HIS A 318 -36.12 23.65 -35.80
C HIS A 318 -36.67 24.85 -36.56
N ASP A 319 -36.24 25.01 -37.81
CA ASP A 319 -36.95 25.75 -38.86
C ASP A 319 -38.07 24.88 -39.45
#